data_AF-A0A843HLZ1-F1
#
_entry.id   AF-A0A843HLZ1-F1
#
_cell.length_a   1.000
_cell.length_b   1.000
_cell.length_c   1.000
_cell.angle_alpha   90.00
_cell.angle_beta   90.00
_cell.angle_gamma   90.00
#
_symmetry.space_group_name_H-M   'P 1'
#
loop_
_entity.id
_entity.type
_entity.pdbx_description
1 polymer ?
#
loop_
_entity_poly.entity_id
_entity_poly.type
_entity_poly.pdbx_seq_one_letter_code
_entity_poly.pdbx_strand_id
1 'polypeptide(L)'
;MLKGIDISRHNRNLKDPKDLNSLDFVIMKASEGATYRDSSLMFYNSVLDDDMLKGFYHFGRPDNGNSARSEASNFVSSILKYNNDHAILALDLEDKALSVPCLDDWALEFAKYVYSATGKKIMIYCSVSEAYRFKKCAAFDCGLWAAKWSRLKPTKKQIKPFEVFAMWQDTNKYKFSGQLVDHDYFNGSAYQFLKYAGADV
;
A
#
# COMPACT_ATOMS: atom_id res chain seq x y z
N MET A 1 -8.14 15.71 -2.82
CA MET A 1 -7.35 14.51 -2.51
C MET A 1 -7.30 14.42 -1.00
N LEU A 2 -7.59 13.24 -0.46
CA LEU A 2 -7.38 12.98 0.96
C LEU A 2 -5.87 12.96 1.23
N LYS A 3 -5.48 13.29 2.46
CA LYS A 3 -4.09 13.32 2.92
C LYS A 3 -3.88 12.26 3.98
N GLY A 4 -2.84 11.47 3.80
CA GLY A 4 -2.49 10.42 4.73
C GLY A 4 -0.99 10.22 4.78
N ILE A 5 -0.62 9.18 5.50
CA ILE A 5 0.76 8.71 5.59
C ILE A 5 0.77 7.19 5.47
N ASP A 6 1.92 6.65 5.10
CA ASP A 6 2.23 5.25 5.31
C ASP A 6 3.26 5.06 6.44
N ILE A 7 3.06 4.00 7.23
CA ILE A 7 3.83 3.74 8.45
C ILE A 7 4.20 2.28 8.62
N SER A 8 5.29 2.05 9.34
CA SER A 8 5.81 0.73 9.70
C SER A 8 6.43 0.74 11.10
N ARG A 9 7.12 -0.35 11.49
CA ARG A 9 7.98 -0.38 12.68
C ARG A 9 8.99 0.77 12.76
N HIS A 10 9.37 1.37 11.63
CA HIS A 10 10.33 2.47 11.59
C HIS A 10 9.77 3.75 12.21
N ASN A 11 8.44 3.86 12.32
CA ASN A 11 7.75 5.03 12.85
C ASN A 11 7.35 4.87 14.32
N ARG A 12 7.80 3.82 15.02
CA ARG A 12 7.34 3.47 16.39
C ARG A 12 7.56 4.55 17.46
N ASN A 13 8.35 5.58 17.13
CA ASN A 13 8.70 6.69 18.00
C ASN A 13 7.88 7.96 17.71
N LEU A 14 6.68 7.84 17.12
CA LEU A 14 5.71 8.96 17.09
C LEU A 14 5.56 9.50 18.52
N LYS A 15 5.63 10.82 18.68
CA LYS A 15 5.54 11.47 20.00
C LYS A 15 4.18 11.24 20.64
N ASP A 16 3.11 11.35 19.86
CA ASP A 16 1.75 10.95 20.23
C ASP A 16 1.13 10.11 19.10
N PRO A 17 1.02 8.79 19.27
CA PRO A 17 0.37 7.90 18.30
C PRO A 17 -1.09 8.26 18.00
N LYS A 18 -1.80 8.97 18.89
CA LYS A 18 -3.17 9.44 18.62
C LYS A 18 -3.23 10.55 17.59
N ASP A 19 -2.12 11.22 17.30
CA ASP A 19 -2.05 12.20 16.21
C ASP A 19 -2.47 11.58 14.88
N LEU A 20 -2.32 10.25 14.70
CA LEU A 20 -2.78 9.53 13.51
C LEU A 20 -4.25 9.81 13.17
N ASN A 21 -5.10 10.05 14.16
CA ASN A 21 -6.53 10.37 13.97
C ASN A 21 -6.80 11.78 13.42
N SER A 22 -5.76 12.60 13.23
CA SER A 22 -5.86 13.92 12.57
C SER A 22 -5.69 13.86 11.04
N LEU A 23 -5.34 12.70 10.48
CA LEU A 23 -5.18 12.49 9.04
C LEU A 23 -6.48 11.98 8.41
N ASP A 24 -6.61 12.09 7.09
CA ASP A 24 -7.75 11.52 6.39
C ASP A 24 -7.63 9.99 6.25
N PHE A 25 -6.40 9.45 6.17
CA PHE A 25 -6.15 8.00 6.14
C PHE A 25 -4.75 7.60 6.62
N VAL A 26 -4.57 6.31 6.96
CA VAL A 26 -3.27 5.70 7.32
C VAL A 26 -3.08 4.33 6.65
N ILE A 27 -1.96 4.11 5.94
CA ILE A 27 -1.60 2.80 5.37
C ILE A 27 -0.49 2.15 6.21
N MET A 28 -0.71 0.95 6.73
CA MET A 28 0.20 0.31 7.69
C MET A 28 0.92 -0.89 7.08
N LYS A 29 2.23 -0.99 7.31
CA LYS A 29 3.00 -2.19 6.95
C LYS A 29 2.45 -3.37 7.73
N ALA A 30 2.08 -4.43 7.02
CA ALA A 30 1.60 -5.65 7.66
C ALA A 30 2.65 -6.77 7.66
N SER A 31 3.37 -6.92 6.55
CA SER A 31 4.28 -8.06 6.34
C SER A 31 5.33 -7.74 5.29
N GLU A 32 6.36 -8.59 5.25
CA GLU A 32 7.44 -8.52 4.28
C GLU A 32 7.91 -9.94 3.93
N GLY A 33 8.09 -10.22 2.64
CA GLY A 33 8.51 -11.53 2.18
C GLY A 33 7.59 -12.67 2.64
N ALA A 34 8.13 -13.89 2.64
CA ALA A 34 7.32 -15.07 2.96
C ALA A 34 6.94 -15.23 4.45
N THR A 35 7.62 -14.55 5.38
CA THR A 35 7.48 -14.86 6.82
C THR A 35 7.48 -13.67 7.77
N TYR A 36 8.01 -12.51 7.39
CA TYR A 36 8.10 -11.39 8.32
C TYR A 36 6.73 -10.72 8.49
N ARG A 37 6.42 -10.36 9.75
CA ARG A 37 5.22 -9.60 10.14
C ARG A 37 5.66 -8.35 10.90
N ASP A 38 5.10 -7.20 10.54
CA ASP A 38 5.46 -5.95 11.21
C ASP A 38 4.94 -5.95 12.65
N SER A 39 5.84 -5.80 13.62
CA SER A 39 5.51 -5.87 15.04
C SER A 39 4.68 -4.68 15.54
N SER A 40 4.62 -3.59 14.78
CA SER A 40 3.90 -2.36 15.16
C SER A 40 2.48 -2.32 14.60
N LEU A 41 2.12 -3.21 13.68
CA LEU A 41 0.79 -3.25 13.04
C LEU A 41 -0.35 -3.29 14.08
N MET A 42 -0.24 -4.18 15.07
CA MET A 42 -1.27 -4.34 16.09
C MET A 42 -1.47 -3.06 16.90
N PHE A 43 -0.36 -2.42 17.27
CA PHE A 43 -0.36 -1.19 18.04
C PHE A 43 -1.00 -0.05 17.25
N TYR A 44 -0.57 0.19 16.02
CA TYR A 44 -1.16 1.25 15.19
C TYR A 44 -2.63 1.02 14.95
N ASN A 45 -3.05 -0.20 14.58
CA ASN A 45 -4.48 -0.46 14.39
C ASN A 45 -5.30 -0.29 15.68
N SER A 46 -4.71 -0.46 16.87
CA SER A 46 -5.43 -0.26 18.14
C SER A 46 -5.58 1.21 18.58
N VAL A 47 -4.81 2.14 18.00
CA VAL A 47 -4.89 3.56 18.34
C VAL A 47 -5.69 4.37 17.32
N LEU A 48 -6.01 3.79 16.16
CA LEU A 48 -6.88 4.41 15.17
C LEU A 48 -8.35 4.34 15.62
N ASP A 49 -9.09 5.41 15.34
CA ASP A 49 -10.55 5.42 15.52
C ASP A 49 -11.22 4.42 14.55
N ASP A 50 -12.42 3.94 14.90
CA ASP A 50 -13.10 2.88 14.16
C ASP A 50 -13.48 3.30 12.72
N ASP A 51 -13.75 4.59 12.50
CA ASP A 51 -14.12 5.18 11.22
C ASP A 51 -12.92 5.70 10.41
N MET A 52 -11.70 5.57 10.94
CA MET A 52 -10.49 5.97 10.23
C MET A 52 -10.33 5.17 8.93
N LEU A 53 -10.17 5.88 7.81
CA LEU A 53 -9.80 5.25 6.55
C LEU A 53 -8.38 4.68 6.67
N LYS A 54 -8.24 3.40 6.33
CA LYS A 54 -6.97 2.71 6.53
C LYS A 54 -6.66 1.70 5.45
N GLY A 55 -5.42 1.23 5.46
CA GLY A 55 -4.98 0.17 4.58
C GLY A 55 -3.82 -0.62 5.17
N PHE A 56 -3.49 -1.69 4.48
CA PHE A 56 -2.37 -2.56 4.82
C PHE A 56 -1.51 -2.79 3.58
N TYR A 57 -0.19 -2.79 3.76
CA TYR A 57 0.73 -3.12 2.68
C TYR A 57 1.65 -4.30 3.00
N HIS A 58 2.06 -4.99 1.94
CA HIS A 58 3.08 -6.02 1.95
C HIS A 58 4.33 -5.54 1.23
N PHE A 59 5.50 -5.61 1.88
CA PHE A 59 6.77 -5.34 1.22
C PHE A 59 7.26 -6.60 0.50
N GLY A 60 7.23 -6.59 -0.83
CA GLY A 60 7.55 -7.76 -1.64
C GLY A 60 9.04 -8.09 -1.62
N ARG A 61 9.39 -9.37 -1.46
CA ARG A 61 10.77 -9.87 -1.54
C ARG A 61 10.94 -11.03 -2.53
N PRO A 62 10.45 -10.91 -3.79
CA PRO A 62 10.70 -11.93 -4.81
C PRO A 62 12.19 -12.15 -5.10
N ASP A 63 13.03 -11.15 -4.80
CA ASP A 63 14.49 -11.20 -4.89
C ASP A 63 15.10 -12.29 -3.99
N ASN A 64 14.40 -12.69 -2.94
CA ASN A 64 14.82 -13.79 -2.05
C ASN A 64 14.42 -15.18 -2.59
N GLY A 65 13.91 -15.28 -3.82
CA GLY A 65 13.42 -16.54 -4.41
C GLY A 65 12.04 -16.97 -3.90
N ASN A 66 11.32 -16.07 -3.23
CA ASN A 66 9.98 -16.35 -2.72
C ASN A 66 8.96 -16.43 -3.86
N SER A 67 8.05 -17.39 -3.78
CA SER A 67 6.89 -17.43 -4.69
C SER A 67 5.90 -16.32 -4.35
N ALA A 68 5.18 -15.83 -5.36
CA ALA A 68 4.10 -14.85 -5.18
C ALA A 68 3.05 -15.35 -4.20
N ARG A 69 2.72 -16.65 -4.29
CA ARG A 69 1.75 -17.31 -3.41
C ARG A 69 2.20 -17.34 -1.95
N SER A 70 3.48 -17.62 -1.66
CA SER A 70 3.97 -17.63 -0.28
C SER A 70 3.91 -16.25 0.36
N GLU A 71 4.26 -15.19 -0.38
CA GLU A 71 4.19 -13.82 0.12
C GLU A 71 2.74 -13.34 0.27
N ALA A 72 1.88 -13.64 -0.69
CA ALA A 72 0.46 -13.31 -0.62
C ALA A 72 -0.22 -14.02 0.56
N SER A 73 0.15 -15.28 0.83
CA SER A 73 -0.34 -16.01 2.01
C SER A 73 0.12 -15.37 3.31
N ASN A 74 1.39 -14.94 3.40
CA ASN A 74 1.89 -14.21 4.57
C ASN A 74 1.11 -12.90 4.76
N PHE A 75 0.90 -12.15 3.68
CA PHE A 75 0.16 -10.89 3.72
C PHE A 75 -1.27 -11.07 4.21
N VAL A 76 -2.05 -11.93 3.57
CA VAL A 76 -3.44 -12.22 3.96
C VAL A 76 -3.48 -12.65 5.42
N SER A 77 -2.67 -13.63 5.81
CA SER A 77 -2.66 -14.14 7.20
C SER A 77 -2.28 -13.08 8.25
N SER A 78 -1.51 -12.07 7.86
CA SER A 78 -1.11 -10.98 8.75
C SER A 78 -2.24 -9.99 9.02
N ILE A 79 -3.21 -9.89 8.11
CA ILE A 79 -4.31 -8.93 8.19
C ILE A 79 -5.67 -9.54 8.56
N LEU A 80 -5.82 -10.87 8.51
CA LEU A 80 -7.09 -11.57 8.77
C LEU A 80 -7.72 -11.26 10.13
N LYS A 81 -6.90 -11.01 11.16
CA LYS A 81 -7.40 -10.76 12.53
C LYS A 81 -7.88 -9.32 12.76
N TYR A 82 -7.68 -8.42 11.80
CA TYR A 82 -8.15 -7.06 11.88
C TYR A 82 -9.39 -6.90 11.01
N ASN A 83 -10.33 -6.05 11.44
CA ASN A 83 -11.42 -5.64 10.58
C ASN A 83 -10.83 -4.94 9.35
N ASN A 84 -10.78 -5.67 8.24
CA ASN A 84 -10.18 -5.23 7.00
C ASN A 84 -11.22 -5.09 5.89
N ASP A 85 -12.50 -5.25 6.18
CA ASP A 85 -13.61 -5.20 5.20
C ASP A 85 -13.67 -3.85 4.47
N HIS A 86 -13.05 -2.82 5.05
CA HIS A 86 -12.94 -1.47 4.50
C HIS A 86 -11.50 -0.95 4.48
N ALA A 87 -10.51 -1.86 4.41
CA ALA A 87 -9.11 -1.50 4.30
C ALA A 87 -8.56 -1.71 2.89
N ILE A 88 -7.93 -0.67 2.33
CA ILE A 88 -7.14 -0.77 1.09
C ILE A 88 -6.01 -1.77 1.30
N LEU A 89 -5.75 -2.61 0.30
CA LEU A 89 -4.64 -3.56 0.29
C LEU A 89 -3.60 -3.13 -0.75
N ALA A 90 -2.32 -3.17 -0.40
CA ALA A 90 -1.24 -2.81 -1.32
C ALA A 90 -0.08 -3.81 -1.31
N LEU A 91 0.57 -3.94 -2.47
CA LEU A 91 1.84 -4.63 -2.65
C LEU A 91 2.90 -3.59 -3.01
N ASP A 92 3.90 -3.46 -2.15
CA ASP A 92 5.06 -2.60 -2.30
C ASP A 92 6.18 -3.36 -3.02
N LEU A 93 6.56 -2.87 -4.20
CA LEU A 93 7.62 -3.42 -5.05
C LEU A 93 8.67 -2.36 -5.35
N GLU A 94 9.70 -2.33 -4.52
CA GLU A 94 10.84 -1.45 -4.66
C GLU A 94 12.17 -2.17 -4.38
N ASP A 95 13.27 -1.42 -4.36
CA ASP A 95 14.61 -1.92 -4.09
C ASP A 95 14.98 -3.15 -4.96
N LYS A 96 15.44 -4.23 -4.34
CA LYS A 96 15.92 -5.43 -5.03
C LYS A 96 14.81 -6.19 -5.75
N ALA A 97 13.55 -6.05 -5.34
CA ALA A 97 12.43 -6.67 -6.02
C ALA A 97 12.34 -6.23 -7.49
N LEU A 98 12.72 -4.99 -7.79
CA LEU A 98 12.70 -4.44 -9.16
C LEU A 98 13.65 -5.17 -10.11
N SER A 99 14.73 -5.78 -9.59
CA SER A 99 15.69 -6.54 -10.39
C SER A 99 15.18 -7.92 -10.85
N VAL A 100 14.06 -8.39 -10.28
CA VAL A 100 13.53 -9.72 -10.57
C VAL A 100 12.97 -9.79 -12.00
N PRO A 101 13.40 -10.78 -12.82
CA PRO A 101 12.80 -11.03 -14.12
C PRO A 101 11.32 -11.39 -14.00
N CYS A 102 10.50 -10.97 -14.96
CA CYS A 102 9.06 -11.23 -14.96
C CYS A 102 8.32 -10.73 -13.69
N LEU A 103 8.78 -9.63 -13.08
CA LEU A 103 8.17 -9.10 -11.85
C LEU A 103 6.65 -8.83 -11.97
N ASP A 104 6.18 -8.37 -13.13
CA ASP A 104 4.74 -8.15 -13.38
C ASP A 104 3.93 -9.45 -13.34
N ASP A 105 4.48 -10.58 -13.77
CA ASP A 105 3.84 -11.89 -13.63
C ASP A 105 3.75 -12.32 -12.16
N TRP A 106 4.86 -12.15 -11.43
CA TRP A 106 4.90 -12.44 -10.00
C TRP A 106 3.89 -11.56 -9.22
N ALA A 107 3.84 -10.26 -9.54
CA ALA A 107 2.90 -9.32 -8.94
C ALA A 107 1.43 -9.65 -9.28
N LEU A 108 1.17 -10.09 -10.52
CA LEU A 108 -0.17 -10.54 -10.93
C LEU A 108 -0.60 -11.79 -10.15
N GLU A 109 0.29 -12.77 -9.96
CA GLU A 109 -0.01 -13.97 -9.16
C GLU A 109 -0.32 -13.62 -7.71
N PHE A 110 0.46 -12.70 -7.13
CA PHE A 110 0.20 -12.17 -5.78
C PHE A 110 -1.20 -11.51 -5.74
N ALA A 111 -1.49 -10.61 -6.67
CA ALA A 111 -2.77 -9.90 -6.74
C ALA A 111 -3.97 -10.83 -6.90
N LYS A 112 -3.85 -11.87 -7.75
CA LYS A 112 -4.89 -12.90 -7.93
C LYS A 112 -5.12 -13.70 -6.66
N TYR A 113 -4.06 -14.07 -5.94
CA TYR A 113 -4.20 -14.82 -4.70
C TYR A 113 -4.91 -13.97 -3.63
N VAL A 114 -4.47 -12.72 -3.44
CA VAL A 114 -5.12 -11.80 -2.48
C VAL A 114 -6.59 -11.59 -2.84
N TYR A 115 -6.90 -11.36 -4.13
CA TYR A 115 -8.27 -11.23 -4.60
C TYR A 115 -9.10 -12.49 -4.31
N SER A 116 -8.56 -13.67 -4.60
CA SER A 116 -9.25 -14.94 -4.31
C SER A 116 -9.51 -15.16 -2.82
N ALA A 117 -8.63 -14.67 -1.94
CA ALA A 117 -8.74 -14.89 -0.50
C ALA A 117 -9.58 -13.83 0.21
N THR A 118 -9.72 -12.63 -0.36
CA THR A 118 -10.32 -11.47 0.31
C THR A 118 -11.46 -10.81 -0.47
N GLY A 119 -11.65 -11.15 -1.75
CA GLY A 119 -12.56 -10.45 -2.65
C GLY A 119 -12.07 -9.05 -3.08
N LYS A 120 -10.89 -8.60 -2.62
CA LYS A 120 -10.39 -7.23 -2.82
C LYS A 120 -9.23 -7.18 -3.81
N LYS A 121 -9.29 -6.18 -4.70
CA LYS A 121 -8.15 -5.82 -5.56
C LYS A 121 -7.10 -5.09 -4.73
N ILE A 122 -5.86 -5.15 -5.17
CA ILE A 122 -4.75 -4.47 -4.51
C ILE A 122 -4.30 -3.25 -5.30
N MET A 123 -3.57 -2.36 -4.64
CA MET A 123 -2.73 -1.37 -5.31
C MET A 123 -1.30 -1.91 -5.45
N ILE A 124 -0.63 -1.55 -6.54
CA ILE A 124 0.83 -1.71 -6.68
C ILE A 124 1.47 -0.40 -6.28
N TYR A 125 2.31 -0.44 -5.24
CA TYR A 125 3.22 0.64 -4.92
C TYR A 125 4.55 0.43 -5.64
N CYS A 126 5.01 1.47 -6.33
CA CYS A 126 6.33 1.53 -6.93
C CYS A 126 6.73 2.99 -7.20
N SER A 127 8.01 3.24 -7.46
CA SER A 127 8.42 4.54 -8.01
C SER A 127 7.74 4.77 -9.36
N VAL A 128 7.39 6.04 -9.65
CA VAL A 128 6.64 6.37 -10.88
C VAL A 128 7.39 5.99 -12.15
N SER A 129 8.72 5.91 -12.12
CA SER A 129 9.54 5.47 -13.25
C SER A 129 9.40 3.98 -13.55
N GLU A 130 8.91 3.17 -12.61
CA GLU A 130 8.74 1.72 -12.75
C GLU A 130 7.31 1.33 -13.15
N ALA A 131 6.36 2.28 -13.14
CA ALA A 131 4.95 2.02 -13.43
C ALA A 131 4.73 1.27 -14.76
N TYR A 132 5.56 1.56 -15.78
CA TYR A 132 5.47 0.95 -17.11
C TYR A 132 5.61 -0.59 -17.12
N ARG A 133 6.20 -1.16 -16.08
CA ARG A 133 6.45 -2.61 -15.95
C ARG A 133 5.15 -3.38 -15.68
N PHE A 134 4.20 -2.77 -14.98
CA PHE A 134 3.03 -3.45 -14.40
C PHE A 134 1.81 -3.50 -15.33
N LYS A 135 2.00 -3.99 -16.55
CA LYS A 135 0.94 -4.05 -17.58
C LYS A 135 -0.13 -5.06 -17.25
N LYS A 136 0.27 -6.23 -16.76
CA LYS A 136 -0.63 -7.32 -16.39
C LYS A 136 -1.40 -6.97 -15.13
N CYS A 137 -0.75 -6.38 -14.13
CA CYS A 137 -1.44 -5.84 -12.95
C CYS A 137 -2.46 -4.76 -13.33
N ALA A 138 -2.10 -3.79 -14.18
CA ALA A 138 -3.05 -2.77 -14.65
C ALA A 138 -4.23 -3.40 -15.42
N ALA A 139 -3.99 -4.38 -16.30
CA ALA A 139 -5.05 -5.09 -17.00
C ALA A 139 -5.94 -5.95 -16.08
N PHE A 140 -5.42 -6.37 -14.93
CA PHE A 140 -6.17 -7.05 -13.87
C PHE A 140 -6.90 -6.08 -12.93
N ASP A 141 -6.88 -4.77 -13.22
CA ASP A 141 -7.52 -3.72 -12.43
C ASP A 141 -6.90 -3.55 -11.03
N CYS A 142 -5.59 -3.74 -10.92
CA CYS A 142 -4.85 -3.26 -9.75
C CYS A 142 -4.78 -1.72 -9.79
N GLY A 143 -4.91 -1.08 -8.63
CA GLY A 143 -4.63 0.35 -8.49
C GLY A 143 -3.13 0.66 -8.56
N LEU A 144 -2.78 1.92 -8.83
CA LEU A 144 -1.40 2.40 -8.73
C LEU A 144 -1.24 3.33 -7.53
N TRP A 145 -0.31 3.01 -6.64
CA TRP A 145 0.23 3.91 -5.63
C TRP A 145 1.61 4.37 -6.09
N ALA A 146 1.69 5.56 -6.68
CA ALA A 146 2.90 6.03 -7.33
C ALA A 146 3.79 6.80 -6.33
N ALA A 147 5.02 6.35 -6.10
CA ALA A 147 6.02 7.16 -5.41
C ALA A 147 6.66 8.15 -6.38
N LYS A 148 6.47 9.44 -6.12
CA LYS A 148 7.09 10.55 -6.87
C LYS A 148 7.31 11.71 -5.91
N TRP A 149 8.50 11.79 -5.32
CA TRP A 149 8.83 12.84 -4.36
C TRP A 149 8.97 14.22 -5.02
N SER A 150 7.87 14.95 -5.11
CA SER A 150 7.74 16.20 -5.85
C SER A 150 6.50 16.96 -5.39
N ARG A 151 6.43 18.26 -5.67
CA ARG A 151 5.17 19.01 -5.53
C ARG A 151 4.22 18.82 -6.72
N LEU A 152 4.72 18.26 -7.82
CA LEU A 152 3.94 18.03 -9.03
C LEU A 152 3.47 16.58 -9.10
N LYS A 153 2.14 16.39 -9.07
CA LYS A 153 1.52 15.07 -9.16
C LYS A 153 2.00 14.26 -10.37
N PRO A 154 1.95 12.91 -10.32
CA PRO A 154 2.24 12.07 -11.48
C PRO A 154 1.39 12.48 -12.69
N THR A 155 2.01 12.60 -13.87
CA THR A 155 1.25 12.89 -15.11
C THR A 155 0.74 11.61 -15.74
N LYS A 156 -0.30 11.71 -16.57
CA LYS A 156 -0.88 10.56 -17.29
C LYS A 156 0.16 9.77 -18.11
N LYS A 157 1.17 10.44 -18.66
CA LYS A 157 2.26 9.78 -19.41
C LYS A 157 3.17 8.97 -18.49
N GLN A 158 3.45 9.46 -17.29
CA GLN A 158 4.36 8.81 -16.34
C GLN A 158 3.76 7.54 -15.73
N ILE A 159 2.43 7.50 -15.58
CA ILE A 159 1.74 6.39 -14.91
C ILE A 159 1.27 5.29 -15.87
N LYS A 160 1.53 5.40 -17.18
CA LYS A 160 1.20 4.32 -18.11
C LYS A 160 1.88 3.03 -17.65
N PRO A 161 1.19 1.87 -17.66
CA PRO A 161 -0.06 1.59 -18.37
C PRO A 161 -1.35 1.96 -17.63
N PHE A 162 -1.27 2.42 -16.38
CA PHE A 162 -2.44 2.84 -15.61
C PHE A 162 -3.04 4.13 -16.19
N GLU A 163 -4.38 4.24 -16.19
CA GLU A 163 -5.07 5.46 -16.67
C GLU A 163 -5.13 6.54 -15.60
N VAL A 164 -5.10 6.14 -14.32
CA VAL A 164 -5.15 7.00 -13.13
C VAL A 164 -4.27 6.39 -12.04
N PHE A 165 -3.61 7.23 -11.23
CA PHE A 165 -3.01 6.78 -9.98
C PHE A 165 -4.07 6.90 -8.87
N ALA A 166 -4.20 5.86 -8.06
CA ALA A 166 -5.10 5.83 -6.91
C ALA A 166 -4.51 6.62 -5.74
N MET A 167 -3.21 6.46 -5.50
CA MET A 167 -2.49 7.11 -4.42
C MET A 167 -1.13 7.64 -4.92
N TRP A 168 -0.62 8.67 -4.28
CA TRP A 168 0.65 9.31 -4.63
C TRP A 168 1.43 9.67 -3.37
N GLN A 169 2.60 9.06 -3.20
CA GLN A 169 3.57 9.44 -2.17
C GLN A 169 4.41 10.61 -2.67
N ASP A 170 4.27 11.79 -2.06
CA ASP A 170 4.87 13.04 -2.54
C ASP A 170 6.16 13.42 -1.80
N THR A 171 6.43 12.83 -0.65
CA THR A 171 7.64 13.06 0.14
C THR A 171 7.85 11.99 1.20
N ASN A 172 9.11 11.77 1.58
CA ASN A 172 9.53 11.00 2.76
C ASN A 172 10.00 11.90 3.93
N LYS A 173 9.71 13.20 3.83
CA LYS A 173 10.16 14.24 4.77
C LYS A 173 8.99 15.03 5.35
N TYR A 174 7.80 14.44 5.41
CA TYR A 174 6.68 15.08 6.07
C TYR A 174 6.90 15.04 7.57
N LYS A 175 6.90 16.21 8.23
CA LYS A 175 7.10 16.28 9.67
C LYS A 175 5.78 16.01 10.37
N PHE A 176 5.66 14.86 11.02
CA PHE A 176 4.45 14.42 11.70
C PHE A 176 4.79 13.80 13.06
N SER A 177 4.03 14.19 14.09
CA SER A 177 4.21 13.76 15.49
C SER A 177 5.69 13.59 15.93
N GLY A 178 6.51 14.61 15.65
CA GLY A 178 7.91 14.65 16.09
C GLY A 178 8.94 13.89 15.23
N GLN A 179 8.56 13.26 14.11
CA GLN A 179 9.49 12.60 13.20
C GLN A 179 9.20 12.89 11.72
N LEU A 180 10.09 12.45 10.82
CA LEU A 180 9.84 12.47 9.38
C LEU A 180 9.13 11.17 8.99
N VAL A 181 8.08 11.30 8.19
CA VAL A 181 7.28 10.18 7.66
C VAL A 181 7.05 10.37 6.17
N ASP A 182 6.64 9.29 5.52
CA ASP A 182 6.11 9.30 4.17
C ASP A 182 4.71 9.92 4.16
N HIS A 183 4.44 10.77 3.19
CA HIS A 183 3.16 11.45 3.06
C HIS A 183 2.54 11.19 1.69
N ASP A 184 1.22 11.00 1.73
CA ASP A 184 0.46 10.49 0.62
C ASP A 184 -0.79 11.33 0.34
N TYR A 185 -1.13 11.37 -0.94
CA TYR A 185 -2.43 11.83 -1.41
C TYR A 185 -3.21 10.67 -2.00
N PHE A 186 -4.43 10.45 -1.54
CA PHE A 186 -5.40 9.62 -2.25
C PHE A 186 -6.15 10.46 -3.30
N ASN A 187 -6.15 10.00 -4.54
CA ASN A 187 -6.73 10.68 -5.68
C ASN A 187 -8.24 10.45 -5.78
N GLY A 188 -8.97 10.88 -4.76
CA GLY A 188 -10.42 10.77 -4.68
C GLY A 188 -10.99 11.30 -3.38
N SER A 189 -12.29 11.03 -3.17
CA SER A 189 -13.03 11.24 -1.92
C SER A 189 -12.96 10.01 -1.00
N ALA A 190 -13.47 10.14 0.23
CA ALA A 190 -13.63 9.01 1.15
C ALA A 190 -14.48 7.87 0.55
N TYR A 191 -15.54 8.22 -0.18
CA TYR A 191 -16.36 7.25 -0.91
C TYR A 191 -15.53 6.43 -1.92
N GLN A 192 -14.68 7.10 -2.70
CA GLN A 192 -13.80 6.41 -3.66
C GLN A 192 -12.74 5.57 -2.94
N PHE A 193 -12.21 6.03 -1.80
CA PHE A 193 -11.28 5.26 -0.99
C PHE A 193 -11.93 3.93 -0.54
N LEU A 194 -13.16 3.99 -0.04
CA LEU A 194 -13.91 2.81 0.40
C LEU A 194 -14.21 1.85 -0.76
N LYS A 195 -14.46 2.36 -1.98
CA LYS A 195 -14.55 1.50 -3.18
C LYS A 195 -13.23 0.79 -3.49
N TYR A 196 -12.08 1.45 -3.38
CA TYR A 196 -10.76 0.78 -3.48
C TYR A 196 -10.53 -0.23 -2.36
N ALA A 197 -11.13 0.00 -1.20
CA ALA A 197 -11.08 -0.91 -0.06
C ALA A 197 -12.04 -2.11 -0.18
N GLY A 198 -12.82 -2.21 -1.26
CA GLY A 198 -13.77 -3.29 -1.51
C GLY A 198 -15.12 -3.15 -0.79
N ALA A 199 -15.44 -1.95 -0.29
CA ALA A 199 -16.71 -1.71 0.39
C ALA A 199 -17.88 -1.60 -0.61
N ASP A 200 -19.01 -2.23 -0.28
CA ASP A 200 -20.27 -2.05 -1.00
C ASP A 200 -21.02 -0.82 -0.46
N VAL A 201 -20.45 0.35 -0.72
CA VAL A 201 -20.95 1.69 -0.28
C VAL A 201 -21.70 2.45 -1.36
#